data_AF-A0A8H8C189-F1
#
_entry.id   AF-A0A8H8C189-F1
#
_cell.length_a   1.000
_cell.length_b   1.000
_cell.length_c   1.000
_cell.angle_alpha   90.00
_cell.angle_beta   90.00
_cell.angle_gamma   90.00
#
_symmetry.space_group_name_H-M   'P 1'
#
loop_
_entity.id
_entity.type
_entity.pdbx_description
1 polymer ?
#
loop_
_entity_poly.entity_id
_entity_poly.type
_entity_poly.pdbx_seq_one_letter_code
_entity_poly.pdbx_strand_id
1 'polypeptide(L)'
;MTILKGPLKNTEGMRQLVDQITLMNKHEQASSKISASIFTDIKLENIVFSQSASSTTSEILVKIIDFGVASQPGEDRCRMITNPYWRSPESWAGIPWGPAADIWSFEAVIGSLLMEPGAKLFQPMGGLAGVPPEEQDRELLRSL
;
A
#
# COMPACT_ATOMS: atom_id res chain seq x y z
N MET A 1 -13.00 21.59 -10.85
CA MET A 1 -12.32 21.08 -9.63
C MET A 1 -11.40 19.95 -10.09
N THR A 2 -10.15 20.27 -10.43
CA THR A 2 -9.22 19.31 -11.06
C THR A 2 -8.13 19.01 -10.04
N ILE A 3 -8.48 18.18 -9.05
CA ILE A 3 -7.67 17.93 -7.84
C ILE A 3 -6.39 17.16 -8.20
N LEU A 4 -6.38 16.42 -9.31
CA LEU A 4 -5.22 15.64 -9.76
C LEU A 4 -4.61 16.26 -11.03
N LYS A 5 -3.36 16.76 -10.92
CA LYS A 5 -2.50 17.08 -12.05
C LYS A 5 -1.49 15.94 -12.26
N GLY A 6 -1.03 15.76 -13.51
CA GLY A 6 -0.04 14.73 -13.85
C GLY A 6 -0.64 13.36 -14.21
N PRO A 7 0.11 12.26 -14.04
CA PRO A 7 -0.24 10.93 -14.56
C PRO A 7 -1.47 10.26 -13.92
N LEU A 8 -2.05 10.87 -12.88
CA LEU A 8 -3.29 10.44 -12.24
C LEU A 8 -4.52 11.21 -12.75
N LYS A 9 -4.33 12.13 -13.71
CA LYS A 9 -5.42 12.85 -14.38
C LYS A 9 -6.31 11.83 -15.10
N ASN A 10 -7.63 11.94 -14.90
CA ASN A 10 -8.68 11.06 -15.45
C ASN A 10 -8.85 9.68 -14.80
N THR A 11 -8.40 9.47 -13.55
CA THR A 11 -8.67 8.27 -12.72
C THR A 11 -8.09 6.94 -13.22
N GLU A 12 -7.55 6.86 -14.44
CA GLU A 12 -7.08 5.61 -15.04
C GLU A 12 -5.94 4.95 -14.25
N GLY A 13 -4.95 5.72 -13.78
CA GLY A 13 -3.89 5.20 -12.92
C GLY A 13 -4.41 4.70 -11.56
N MET A 14 -5.43 5.35 -11.00
CA MET A 14 -6.07 4.89 -9.75
C MET A 14 -6.87 3.60 -9.98
N ARG A 15 -7.55 3.50 -11.12
CA ARG A 15 -8.29 2.29 -11.52
C ARG A 15 -7.34 1.09 -11.66
N GLN A 16 -6.19 1.27 -12.32
CA GLN A 16 -5.19 0.22 -12.47
C GLN A 16 -4.62 -0.28 -11.13
N LEU A 17 -4.46 0.62 -10.15
CA LEU A 17 -4.03 0.24 -8.79
C LEU A 17 -5.11 -0.54 -8.05
N VAL A 18 -6.36 -0.07 -8.09
CA VAL A 18 -7.50 -0.76 -7.48
C VAL A 18 -7.68 -2.14 -8.10
N ASP A 19 -7.56 -2.27 -9.42
CA ASP A 19 -7.64 -3.56 -10.12
C ASP A 19 -6.55 -4.52 -9.64
N GLN A 20 -5.31 -4.05 -9.47
CA GLN A 20 -4.20 -4.87 -8.96
C GLN A 20 -4.43 -5.32 -7.52
N ILE A 21 -4.83 -4.42 -6.62
CA ILE A 21 -5.14 -4.75 -5.22
C ILE A 21 -6.30 -5.74 -5.14
N THR A 22 -7.32 -5.52 -5.95
CA THR A 22 -8.49 -6.41 -6.02
C THR A 22 -8.09 -7.79 -6.53
N LEU A 23 -7.24 -7.87 -7.55
CA LEU A 23 -6.74 -9.16 -8.08
C LEU A 23 -5.91 -9.91 -7.04
N MET A 24 -5.06 -9.23 -6.26
CA MET A 24 -4.28 -9.85 -5.19
C MET A 24 -5.17 -10.37 -4.06
N ASN A 25 -6.20 -9.61 -3.71
CA ASN A 25 -7.13 -9.92 -2.62
C ASN A 25 -8.24 -10.90 -3.00
N LYS A 26 -8.38 -11.26 -4.28
CA LYS A 26 -9.38 -12.23 -4.71
C LYS A 26 -9.08 -13.60 -4.12
N HIS A 27 -10.04 -14.10 -3.34
CA HIS A 27 -10.05 -15.46 -2.83
C HIS A 27 -10.45 -16.41 -3.97
N GLU A 28 -9.50 -17.07 -4.61
CA GLU A 28 -9.81 -18.01 -5.68
C GLU A 28 -10.33 -19.33 -5.09
N GLN A 29 -11.66 -19.53 -5.14
CA GLN A 29 -12.34 -20.81 -4.87
C GLN A 29 -12.22 -21.79 -6.06
N ALA A 30 -11.14 -21.73 -6.84
CA ALA A 30 -10.96 -22.58 -8.02
C ALA A 30 -9.48 -22.89 -8.26
N SER A 31 -9.04 -24.05 -7.78
CA SER A 31 -8.01 -24.98 -8.32
C SER A 31 -6.73 -24.49 -9.07
N SER A 32 -6.39 -23.21 -9.16
CA SER A 32 -5.22 -22.70 -9.90
C SER A 32 -4.28 -21.84 -9.06
N LYS A 33 -3.67 -22.41 -8.02
CA LYS A 33 -2.27 -22.15 -7.57
C LYS A 33 -1.72 -20.70 -7.52
N ILE A 34 -2.56 -19.66 -7.50
CA ILE A 34 -2.18 -18.29 -7.16
C ILE A 34 -2.88 -18.02 -5.83
N SER A 35 -2.15 -18.26 -4.75
CA SER A 35 -2.64 -18.03 -3.40
C SER A 35 -3.04 -16.56 -3.24
N ALA A 36 -4.23 -16.30 -2.68
CA ALA A 36 -4.63 -14.96 -2.25
C ALA A 36 -3.60 -14.44 -1.24
N SER A 37 -2.75 -13.50 -1.66
CA SER A 37 -1.65 -12.98 -0.86
C SER A 37 -1.94 -11.54 -0.47
N ILE A 38 -1.68 -11.20 0.78
CA ILE A 38 -1.80 -9.82 1.29
C ILE A 38 -0.44 -9.16 1.06
N PHE A 39 -0.39 -7.98 0.46
CA PHE A 39 0.85 -7.33 0.05
C PHE A 39 1.64 -6.79 1.25
N THR A 40 0.95 -6.23 2.25
CA THR A 40 1.50 -5.78 3.55
C THR A 40 2.54 -4.65 3.50
N ASP A 41 2.88 -4.12 2.33
CA ASP A 41 3.85 -3.02 2.18
C ASP A 41 3.45 -2.00 1.11
N ILE A 42 2.15 -1.69 0.98
CA ILE A 42 1.68 -0.68 0.02
C ILE A 42 2.20 0.69 0.49
N LYS A 43 3.08 1.26 -0.33
CA LYS A 43 3.73 2.56 -0.11
C LYS A 43 4.07 3.22 -1.45
N LEU A 44 4.30 4.53 -1.43
CA LEU A 44 4.59 5.31 -2.63
C LEU A 44 5.81 4.78 -3.40
N GLU A 45 6.81 4.29 -2.68
CA GLU A 45 8.08 3.79 -3.23
C GLU A 45 7.89 2.49 -4.03
N ASN A 46 6.84 1.72 -3.71
CA ASN A 46 6.51 0.45 -4.34
C ASN A 46 5.50 0.61 -5.49
N ILE A 47 5.17 1.85 -5.88
CA ILE A 47 4.27 2.14 -7.01
C ILE A 47 5.08 2.79 -8.13
N VAL A 48 5.21 2.09 -9.26
CA VAL A 48 5.99 2.54 -10.41
C VAL A 48 5.08 2.92 -11.56
N PHE A 49 5.42 4.03 -12.20
CA PHE A 49 4.80 4.49 -13.43
C PHE A 49 5.68 4.09 -14.63
N SER A 50 5.08 3.38 -15.58
CA SER A 50 5.69 3.06 -16.86
C SER A 50 4.95 3.82 -17.96
N GLN A 51 5.71 4.44 -18.86
CA GLN A 51 5.16 5.08 -20.05
C GLN A 51 5.36 4.15 -21.24
N SER A 52 4.28 3.72 -21.86
CA SER A 52 4.38 2.97 -23.12
C SER A 52 4.75 3.93 -24.25
N ALA A 53 5.91 3.72 -24.87
CA ALA A 53 6.40 4.57 -25.96
C ALA A 53 5.65 4.35 -27.30
N SER A 54 4.68 3.43 -27.35
CA SER A 54 4.13 2.88 -28.60
C SER A 54 2.74 3.39 -29.00
N SER A 55 2.09 4.27 -28.23
CA SER A 55 0.77 4.79 -28.58
C SER A 55 0.75 6.31 -28.65
N THR A 56 0.09 6.85 -29.66
CA THR A 56 -0.19 8.29 -29.86
C THR A 56 -1.00 8.88 -28.69
N THR A 57 -1.54 8.02 -27.83
CA THR A 57 -2.09 8.29 -26.51
C THR A 57 -1.04 7.94 -25.46
N SER A 58 -0.59 8.92 -24.67
CA SER A 58 0.27 8.69 -23.50
C SER A 58 -0.50 7.95 -22.41
N GLU A 59 -0.66 6.63 -22.55
CA GLU A 59 -1.27 5.78 -21.53
C GLU A 59 -0.24 5.55 -20.41
N ILE A 60 -0.59 6.02 -19.22
CA ILE A 60 0.18 5.73 -18.01
C ILE A 60 -0.16 4.31 -17.56
N LEU A 61 0.87 3.48 -17.43
CA LEU A 61 0.77 2.16 -16.83
C LEU A 61 1.30 2.25 -15.39
N VAL A 62 0.48 1.85 -14.43
CA VAL A 62 0.86 1.82 -13.01
C VAL A 62 1.06 0.37 -12.59
N LYS A 63 2.14 0.08 -11.86
CA LYS A 63 2.42 -1.26 -11.34
C LYS A 63 2.87 -1.22 -9.89
N ILE A 64 2.38 -2.17 -9.11
CA ILE A 64 2.89 -2.46 -7.77
C ILE A 64 4.10 -3.40 -7.90
N ILE A 65 5.18 -3.07 -7.20
CA ILE A 65 6.44 -3.83 -7.18
C ILE A 65 6.80 -4.21 -5.75
N ASP A 66 7.84 -5.04 -5.59
CA ASP A 66 8.41 -5.45 -4.29
C ASP A 66 7.46 -6.28 -3.39
N PHE A 67 7.33 -7.57 -3.72
CA PHE A 67 6.51 -8.54 -2.99
C PHE A 67 7.29 -9.27 -1.89
N GLY A 68 8.46 -8.78 -1.48
CA GLY A 68 9.38 -9.51 -0.59
C GLY A 68 8.83 -9.79 0.80
N VAL A 69 7.81 -9.05 1.23
CA VAL A 69 7.17 -9.18 2.55
C VAL A 69 5.70 -9.59 2.49
N ALA A 70 5.20 -9.90 1.29
CA ALA A 70 3.81 -10.30 1.08
C ALA A 70 3.49 -11.58 1.87
N SER A 71 2.31 -11.60 2.51
CA SER A 71 1.89 -12.66 3.39
C SER A 71 0.98 -13.67 2.71
N GLN A 72 1.33 -14.95 2.85
CA GLN A 72 0.56 -16.06 2.30
C GLN A 72 -0.62 -16.47 3.20
N PRO A 73 -1.61 -17.21 2.65
CA PRO A 73 -2.64 -17.85 3.46
C PRO A 73 -2.03 -18.75 4.54
N GLY A 74 -2.43 -18.55 5.80
CA GLY A 74 -2.01 -19.37 6.94
C GLY A 74 -0.79 -18.84 7.72
N GLU A 75 -0.18 -17.73 7.30
CA GLU A 75 0.83 -17.03 8.10
C GLU A 75 0.24 -16.29 9.30
N ASP A 76 1.08 -15.97 10.28
CA ASP A 76 0.72 -15.14 11.43
C ASP A 76 0.41 -13.69 10.98
N ARG A 77 -0.80 -13.24 11.30
CA ARG A 77 -1.34 -11.91 10.95
C ARG A 77 -1.49 -10.98 12.15
N CYS A 78 -0.82 -11.28 13.27
CA CYS A 78 -0.79 -10.41 14.45
C CYS A 78 0.48 -9.56 14.54
N ARG A 79 1.31 -9.55 13.50
CA ARG A 79 2.57 -8.77 13.45
C ARG A 79 2.36 -7.35 12.90
N MET A 80 3.26 -6.44 13.25
CA MET A 80 3.33 -5.12 12.59
C MET A 80 3.74 -5.27 11.12
N ILE A 81 2.98 -4.62 10.24
CA ILE A 81 3.22 -4.58 8.80
C ILE A 81 3.20 -3.15 8.29
N THR A 82 3.74 -2.94 7.08
CA THR A 82 3.71 -1.66 6.37
C THR A 82 4.54 -0.56 7.05
N ASN A 83 4.97 0.44 6.29
CA ASN A 83 5.55 1.65 6.83
C ASN A 83 4.52 2.42 7.71
N PRO A 84 4.94 3.03 8.83
CA PRO A 84 4.04 3.71 9.78
C PRO A 84 3.14 4.79 9.17
N TYR A 85 3.53 5.45 8.07
CA TYR A 85 2.70 6.46 7.40
C TYR A 85 1.50 5.86 6.65
N TRP A 86 1.56 4.58 6.28
CA TRP A 86 0.53 3.89 5.50
C TRP A 86 -0.16 2.78 6.31
N ARG A 87 0.29 2.51 7.54
CA ARG A 87 -0.15 1.36 8.34
C ARG A 87 -1.60 1.49 8.81
N SER A 88 -2.31 0.37 8.76
CA SER A 88 -3.68 0.23 9.25
C SER A 88 -3.79 0.18 10.79
N PRO A 89 -4.92 0.61 11.37
CA PRO A 89 -5.10 0.65 12.82
C PRO A 89 -5.02 -0.74 13.46
N GLU A 90 -5.51 -1.79 12.79
CA GLU A 90 -5.41 -3.16 13.27
C GLU A 90 -3.96 -3.65 13.34
N SER A 91 -3.11 -3.24 12.39
CA SER A 91 -1.68 -3.53 12.45
C SER A 91 -0.98 -2.73 13.55
N TRP A 92 -1.41 -1.50 13.84
CA TRP A 92 -0.91 -0.73 14.98
C TRP A 92 -1.31 -1.35 16.32
N ALA A 93 -2.51 -1.90 16.42
CA ALA A 93 -3.03 -2.54 17.61
C ALA A 93 -2.48 -3.97 17.84
N GLY A 94 -1.70 -4.51 16.88
CA GLY A 94 -1.19 -5.89 16.95
C GLY A 94 -2.29 -6.96 16.91
N ILE A 95 -3.45 -6.63 16.34
CA ILE A 95 -4.57 -7.56 16.19
C ILE A 95 -4.56 -8.17 14.77
N PRO A 96 -5.23 -9.32 14.56
CA PRO A 96 -5.26 -9.96 13.25
C PRO A 96 -5.72 -9.02 12.13
N TRP A 97 -4.85 -8.81 11.14
CA TRP A 97 -5.17 -8.08 9.93
C TRP A 97 -5.48 -9.01 8.76
N GLY A 98 -5.99 -8.42 7.68
CA GLY A 98 -6.38 -9.12 6.46
C GLY A 98 -6.23 -8.25 5.23
N PRO A 99 -6.85 -8.63 4.10
CA PRO A 99 -6.86 -7.84 2.86
C PRO A 99 -7.26 -6.35 3.04
N ALA A 100 -8.07 -6.05 4.06
CA ALA A 100 -8.47 -4.68 4.38
C ALA A 100 -7.30 -3.77 4.79
N ALA A 101 -6.20 -4.33 5.31
CA ALA A 101 -5.01 -3.56 5.66
C ALA A 101 -4.31 -2.97 4.41
N ASP A 102 -4.30 -3.71 3.30
CA ASP A 102 -3.81 -3.20 2.02
C ASP A 102 -4.72 -2.09 1.46
N ILE A 103 -6.05 -2.23 1.63
CA ILE A 103 -7.01 -1.20 1.22
C ILE A 103 -6.76 0.11 2.00
N TRP A 104 -6.58 0.01 3.32
CA TRP A 104 -6.22 1.17 4.15
C TRP A 104 -4.93 1.84 3.67
N SER A 105 -3.89 1.04 3.45
CA SER A 105 -2.57 1.53 3.03
C SER A 105 -2.65 2.24 1.67
N PHE A 106 -3.46 1.68 0.75
CA PHE A 106 -3.76 2.30 -0.53
C PHE A 106 -4.47 3.65 -0.38
N GLU A 107 -5.50 3.72 0.46
CA GLU A 107 -6.21 4.98 0.72
C GLU A 107 -5.29 6.04 1.33
N ALA A 108 -4.38 5.65 2.22
CA ALA A 108 -3.39 6.55 2.79
C ALA A 108 -2.46 7.14 1.71
N VAL A 109 -2.00 6.30 0.77
CA VAL A 109 -1.19 6.71 -0.39
C VAL A 109 -1.97 7.67 -1.29
N ILE A 110 -3.20 7.33 -1.66
CA ILE A 110 -4.05 8.19 -2.51
C ILE A 110 -4.34 9.52 -1.83
N GLY A 111 -4.70 9.51 -0.54
CA GLY A 111 -4.92 10.73 0.23
C GLY A 111 -3.69 11.64 0.22
N SER A 112 -2.50 11.07 0.37
CA SER A 112 -1.25 11.84 0.33
C SER A 112 -0.94 12.40 -1.06
N LEU A 113 -1.29 11.68 -2.14
CA LEU A 113 -1.16 12.17 -3.52
C LEU A 113 -2.15 13.29 -3.87
N LEU A 114 -3.29 13.35 -3.19
CA LEU A 114 -4.32 14.39 -3.37
C LEU A 114 -3.99 15.67 -2.60
N MET A 115 -3.07 15.60 -1.64
CA MET A 115 -2.59 16.73 -0.84
C MET A 115 -1.42 17.43 -1.55
N GLU A 116 -0.79 18.38 -0.86
CA GLU A 116 0.43 19.02 -1.36
C GLU A 116 1.60 18.02 -1.47
N PRO A 117 2.53 18.19 -2.42
CA PRO A 117 3.67 17.30 -2.57
C PRO A 117 4.47 17.14 -1.28
N GLY A 118 4.64 15.90 -0.82
CA GLY A 118 5.36 15.59 0.42
C GLY A 118 4.48 15.54 1.67
N ALA A 119 3.22 15.97 1.60
CA ALA A 119 2.28 15.76 2.70
C ALA A 119 1.97 14.27 2.87
N LYS A 120 1.74 13.88 4.12
CA LYS A 120 1.28 12.54 4.50
C LYS A 120 -0.12 12.66 5.07
N LEU A 121 -1.03 11.79 4.64
CA LEU A 121 -2.40 11.76 5.16
C LEU A 121 -2.42 11.49 6.66
N PHE A 122 -1.57 10.56 7.10
CA PHE A 122 -1.36 10.24 8.50
C PHE A 122 0.09 10.51 8.87
N GLN A 123 0.26 11.24 9.97
CA GLN A 123 1.55 11.44 10.60
C GLN A 123 1.43 10.95 12.05
N PRO A 124 1.92 9.74 12.35
CA PRO A 124 1.93 9.23 13.71
C PRO A 124 2.74 10.18 14.58
N MET A 125 2.08 10.87 15.51
CA MET A 125 2.73 11.77 16.46
C MET A 125 2.94 11.03 17.78
N GLY A 126 4.20 10.80 18.12
CA GLY A 126 4.62 10.08 19.31
C GLY A 126 5.17 8.69 19.00
N GLY A 127 6.24 8.31 19.69
CA GLY A 127 6.65 6.91 19.75
C GLY A 127 5.50 6.10 20.38
N LEU A 128 5.26 4.90 19.87
CA LEU A 128 4.30 3.95 20.44
C LEU A 128 4.46 3.92 21.97
N ALA A 129 3.48 4.44 22.70
CA ALA A 129 3.51 4.45 24.15
C ALA A 129 3.53 3.00 24.66
N GLY A 130 4.59 2.61 25.37
CA GLY A 130 4.76 1.25 25.87
C GLY A 130 5.48 0.29 24.92
N VAL A 131 6.04 0.77 23.80
CA VAL A 131 6.83 -0.06 22.89
C VAL A 131 8.32 0.09 23.18
N PRO A 132 9.07 -1.03 23.27
CA PRO A 132 10.50 -1.02 23.56
C PRO A 132 11.30 -0.12 22.60
N PRO A 133 12.40 0.51 23.06
CA PRO A 133 13.25 1.37 22.23
C PRO A 133 13.73 0.68 20.93
N GLU A 134 14.04 -0.62 21.01
CA GLU A 134 14.43 -1.46 19.89
C GLU A 134 13.36 -1.56 18.78
N GLU A 135 12.09 -1.53 19.16
CA GLU A 135 10.97 -1.58 18.22
C GLU A 135 10.66 -0.17 17.69
N GLN A 136 10.91 0.88 18.47
CA GLN A 136 10.93 2.26 17.97
C GLN A 136 12.05 2.50 16.94
N ASP A 137 13.24 1.95 17.15
CA ASP A 137 14.36 2.05 16.21
C ASP A 137 14.07 1.29 14.92
N ARG A 138 13.48 0.09 15.02
CA ARG A 138 12.97 -0.65 13.85
C ARG A 138 11.90 0.14 13.11
N GLU A 139 11.08 0.87 13.83
CA GLU A 139 10.02 1.68 13.27
C GLU A 139 10.55 2.92 12.54
N LEU A 140 11.59 3.53 13.11
CA LEU A 140 12.37 4.57 12.47
C LEU A 140 13.01 4.04 11.18
N LEU A 141 13.64 2.87 11.22
CA LEU A 141 14.21 2.21 10.03
C LEU A 141 13.17 1.87 8.96
N ARG A 142 11.94 1.52 9.34
CA ARG A 142 10.83 1.30 8.39
C ARG A 142 10.27 2.59 7.80
N SER A 143 10.50 3.72 8.47
CA SER A 143 10.03 5.04 8.05
C SER A 143 11.00 5.79 7.13
N LEU A 144 12.28 5.36 7.10
CA LEU A 144 13.34 5.84 6.21
C LEU A 144 13.25 5.22 4.82
#